data_AF-A0AAN9YQX2-F1
#
_entry.id   AF-A0AAN9YQX2-F1
#
_cell.length_a   1.000
_cell.length_b   1.000
_cell.length_c   1.000
_cell.angle_alpha   90.00
_cell.angle_beta   90.00
_cell.angle_gamma   90.00
#
_symmetry.space_group_name_H-M   'P 1'
#
loop_
_entity.id
_entity.type
_entity.pdbx_description
1 polymer ?
#
loop_
_entity_poly.entity_id
_entity_poly.type
_entity_poly.pdbx_seq_one_letter_code
_entity_poly.pdbx_strand_id
1 'polypeptide(L)'
;MAPRSRPSEREKGTLLGYVGDIPCYSCNLRGNGLSDPNSNWRLWNADMKVFRDATTEDKDETFETKEDEIRAKKDRLRKALLWFTVSEPLREEHLVDMGGRDKSSNDVFRRLYERVAPPGTPYEPPPPLLKKDADLEMISK
;
A
#
# COMPACT_ATOMS: atom_id res chain seq x y z
N MET A 1 -35.47 -4.13 15.39
CA MET A 1 -34.28 -3.67 14.64
C MET A 1 -33.23 -3.26 15.64
N ALA A 2 -32.12 -4.01 15.74
CA ALA A 2 -30.99 -3.63 16.58
C ALA A 2 -30.15 -2.54 15.87
N PRO A 3 -29.56 -1.58 16.59
CA PRO A 3 -28.73 -0.55 15.98
C PRO A 3 -27.47 -1.19 15.39
N ARG A 4 -27.10 -0.79 14.17
CA ARG A 4 -25.84 -1.18 13.53
C ARG A 4 -24.71 -0.64 14.39
N SER A 5 -24.03 -1.53 15.11
CA SER A 5 -22.80 -1.22 15.83
C SER A 5 -21.83 -0.52 14.88
N ARG A 6 -21.28 0.63 15.28
CA ARG A 6 -20.07 1.15 14.63
C ARG A 6 -19.03 0.02 14.63
N PRO A 7 -18.27 -0.19 13.55
CA PRO A 7 -17.20 -1.20 13.55
C PRO A 7 -16.34 -0.92 14.77
N SER A 8 -16.36 -1.85 15.72
CA SER A 8 -15.64 -1.69 16.98
C SER A 8 -14.16 -1.47 16.66
N GLU A 9 -13.44 -0.64 17.42
CA GLU A 9 -11.99 -0.43 17.23
C GLU A 9 -11.19 -1.74 17.13
N ARG A 10 -11.73 -2.85 17.64
CA ARG A 10 -11.16 -4.20 17.52
C ARG A 10 -11.06 -4.74 16.09
N GLU A 11 -11.84 -4.23 15.14
CA GLU A 11 -11.80 -4.68 13.74
C GLU A 11 -10.70 -4.00 12.91
N LYS A 12 -10.14 -2.88 13.38
CA LYS A 12 -9.20 -2.08 12.58
C LYS A 12 -7.77 -2.59 12.61
N GLY A 13 -7.43 -3.54 13.48
CA GLY A 13 -6.06 -4.01 13.65
C GLY A 13 -5.23 -3.14 14.60
N THR A 14 -3.90 -3.33 14.63
CA THR A 14 -2.99 -2.57 15.50
C THR A 14 -2.52 -1.29 14.81
N LEU A 15 -2.75 -0.13 15.45
CA LEU A 15 -2.32 1.17 14.94
C LEU A 15 -0.79 1.22 14.81
N LEU A 16 -0.31 1.53 13.61
CA LEU A 16 1.11 1.73 13.33
C LEU A 16 1.52 3.20 13.48
N GLY A 17 0.62 4.11 13.10
CA GLY A 17 0.86 5.55 13.08
C GLY A 17 0.07 6.21 11.96
N TYR A 18 0.64 7.27 11.39
CA TYR A 18 0.00 8.06 10.34
C TYR A 18 0.91 8.18 9.12
N VAL A 19 0.30 8.12 7.94
CA VAL A 19 0.95 8.45 6.67
C VAL A 19 0.19 9.64 6.09
N GLY A 20 0.82 10.82 6.13
CA GLY A 20 0.08 12.09 5.99
C GLY A 20 -0.95 12.21 7.11
N ASP A 21 -2.21 12.47 6.77
CA ASP A 21 -3.32 12.57 7.72
C ASP A 21 -4.12 11.26 7.90
N ILE A 22 -3.69 10.17 7.24
CA ILE A 22 -4.43 8.89 7.27
C ILE A 22 -3.84 7.99 8.38
N PRO A 23 -4.67 7.49 9.33
CA PRO A 23 -4.21 6.50 10.29
C PRO A 23 -4.01 5.14 9.61
N CYS A 24 -2.83 4.56 9.80
CA CYS A 24 -2.45 3.27 9.23
C CYS A 24 -2.52 2.18 10.30
N TYR A 25 -3.28 1.12 10.02
CA TYR A 25 -3.42 -0.01 10.93
C TYR A 25 -2.91 -1.29 10.25
N SER A 26 -2.07 -2.03 10.96
CA SER A 26 -1.68 -3.40 10.60
C SER A 26 -2.78 -4.38 10.97
N CYS A 27 -2.96 -5.46 10.20
CA CYS A 27 -3.83 -6.56 10.62
C CYS A 27 -3.39 -7.12 11.98
N ASN A 28 -4.31 -7.63 12.79
CA ASN A 28 -3.91 -8.35 14.01
C ASN A 28 -3.33 -9.71 13.63
N LEU A 29 -2.21 -10.10 14.24
CA LEU A 29 -1.59 -11.40 13.97
C LEU A 29 -2.51 -12.53 14.49
N ARG A 30 -2.88 -13.45 13.62
CA ARG A 30 -3.75 -14.60 13.87
C ARG A 30 -2.94 -15.90 13.88
N GLY A 31 -3.45 -16.92 14.57
CA GLY A 31 -2.80 -18.24 14.67
C GLY A 31 -1.68 -18.31 15.70
N ASN A 32 -0.94 -19.42 15.69
CA ASN A 32 0.13 -19.71 16.66
C ASN A 32 1.50 -19.10 16.27
N GLY A 33 1.51 -17.93 15.61
CA GLY A 33 2.72 -17.20 15.28
C GLY A 33 3.26 -17.41 13.86
N LEU A 34 4.56 -17.19 13.66
CA LEU A 34 5.22 -17.11 12.35
C LEU A 34 5.29 -18.44 11.59
N SER A 35 5.29 -19.56 12.30
CA SER A 35 5.43 -20.91 11.74
C SER A 35 4.09 -21.58 11.41
N ASP A 36 2.97 -20.96 11.77
CA ASP A 36 1.64 -21.50 11.52
C ASP A 36 1.23 -21.24 10.05
N PRO A 37 0.93 -22.28 9.25
CA PRO A 37 0.48 -22.12 7.87
C PRO A 37 -0.81 -21.31 7.72
N ASN A 38 -1.64 -21.28 8.77
CA ASN A 38 -2.89 -20.51 8.81
C ASN A 38 -2.72 -19.11 9.41
N SER A 39 -1.48 -18.74 9.77
CA SER A 39 -1.19 -17.40 10.26
C SER A 39 -1.16 -16.39 9.13
N ASN A 40 -1.75 -15.23 9.39
CA ASN A 40 -1.69 -14.07 8.50
C ASN A 40 -0.37 -13.29 8.65
N TRP A 41 0.69 -13.91 9.17
CA TRP A 41 1.98 -13.25 9.37
C TRP A 41 2.52 -12.58 8.11
N ARG A 42 2.24 -13.15 6.93
CA ARG A 42 2.69 -12.58 5.65
C ARG A 42 2.05 -11.23 5.38
N LEU A 43 0.75 -11.12 5.65
CA LEU A 43 0.02 -9.86 5.56
C LEU A 43 0.52 -8.86 6.60
N TRP A 44 0.65 -9.30 7.85
CA TRP A 44 1.19 -8.44 8.91
C TRP A 44 2.58 -7.90 8.55
N ASN A 45 3.46 -8.76 8.05
CA ASN A 45 4.80 -8.36 7.63
C ASN A 45 4.77 -7.39 6.43
N ALA A 46 3.85 -7.60 5.49
CA ALA A 46 3.66 -6.70 4.36
C ALA A 46 3.17 -5.32 4.83
N ASP A 47 2.19 -5.26 5.74
CA ASP A 47 1.72 -4.02 6.37
C ASP A 47 2.88 -3.25 7.04
N MET A 48 3.68 -3.96 7.84
CA MET A 48 4.82 -3.36 8.53
C MET A 48 5.86 -2.81 7.55
N LYS A 49 6.16 -3.53 6.46
CA LYS A 49 7.10 -3.08 5.43
C LYS A 49 6.59 -1.82 4.74
N VAL A 50 5.35 -1.83 4.26
CA VAL A 50 4.74 -0.70 3.55
C VAL A 50 4.69 0.55 4.42
N PHE A 51 4.34 0.39 5.70
CA PHE A 51 4.35 1.51 6.64
C PHE A 51 5.76 2.06 6.85
N ARG A 52 6.73 1.20 7.19
CA ARG A 52 8.12 1.61 7.42
C ARG A 52 8.73 2.30 6.21
N ASP A 53 8.48 1.77 5.01
CA ASP A 53 9.00 2.34 3.77
C ASP A 53 8.45 3.74 3.50
N ALA A 54 7.21 4.04 3.93
CA ALA A 54 6.62 5.35 3.78
C ALA A 54 7.03 6.36 4.87
N THR A 55 7.35 5.90 6.08
CA THR A 55 7.60 6.78 7.23
C THR A 55 9.06 6.89 7.65
N THR A 56 9.92 5.99 7.19
CA THR A 56 11.32 5.90 7.63
C THR A 56 12.24 6.08 6.44
N GLU A 57 13.20 6.98 6.60
CA GLU A 57 14.29 7.11 5.63
C GLU A 57 15.25 5.94 5.77
N ASP A 58 15.59 5.32 4.65
CA ASP A 58 16.69 4.37 4.59
C ASP A 58 17.99 5.14 4.37
N LYS A 59 18.89 5.08 5.35
CA LYS A 59 20.17 5.79 5.32
C LYS A 59 21.17 5.16 4.37
N ASP A 60 20.99 3.89 4.05
CA ASP A 60 21.89 3.15 3.16
C ASP A 60 21.46 3.29 1.68
N GLU A 61 20.31 3.91 1.43
CA GLU A 61 19.81 4.13 0.08
C GLU A 61 20.50 5.32 -0.58
N THR A 62 21.05 5.08 -1.78
CA THR A 62 21.74 6.10 -2.58
C THR A 62 20.98 6.33 -3.87
N PHE A 63 20.67 7.59 -4.17
CA PHE A 63 20.01 8.01 -5.41
C PHE A 63 21.00 8.72 -6.33
N GLU A 64 20.89 8.47 -7.64
CA GLU A 64 21.70 9.15 -8.64
C GLU A 64 21.40 10.66 -8.70
N THR A 65 20.13 11.02 -8.49
CA THR A 65 19.67 12.40 -8.50
C THR A 65 18.71 12.70 -7.35
N LYS A 66 18.60 13.99 -6.98
CA LYS A 66 17.57 14.46 -6.04
C LYS A 66 16.15 14.22 -6.55
N GLU A 67 15.95 14.24 -7.87
CA GLU A 67 14.62 14.00 -8.46
C GLU A 67 14.20 12.53 -8.27
N ASP A 68 15.15 11.59 -8.39
CA ASP A 68 14.89 10.17 -8.13
C ASP A 68 14.61 9.90 -6.65
N GLU A 69 15.33 10.57 -5.73
CA GLU A 69 15.04 10.53 -4.30
C GLU A 69 13.60 11.02 -4.02
N ILE A 70 13.23 12.18 -4.58
CA ILE A 70 11.87 12.73 -4.42
C ILE A 70 10.83 11.78 -5.02
N ARG A 71 11.09 11.22 -6.20
CA ARG A 71 10.18 10.28 -6.88
C ARG A 71 9.98 9.02 -6.02
N ALA A 72 11.04 8.43 -5.50
CA ALA A 72 10.99 7.24 -4.65
C ALA A 72 10.22 7.51 -3.35
N LYS A 73 10.49 8.63 -2.67
CA LYS A 73 9.76 9.03 -1.45
C LYS A 73 8.26 9.23 -1.73
N LYS A 74 7.91 9.90 -2.83
CA LYS A 74 6.50 10.07 -3.25
C LYS A 74 5.81 8.77 -3.61
N ASP A 75 6.51 7.87 -4.29
CA ASP A 75 5.96 6.56 -4.66
C ASP A 75 5.65 5.72 -3.42
N ARG A 76 6.57 5.65 -2.46
CA ARG A 76 6.35 4.94 -1.17
C ARG A 76 5.19 5.52 -0.39
N LEU A 77 5.12 6.86 -0.32
CA LEU A 77 4.01 7.55 0.31
C LEU A 77 2.68 7.17 -0.35
N ARG A 78 2.59 7.26 -1.67
CA ARG A 78 1.38 6.90 -2.43
C ARG A 78 1.02 5.43 -2.25
N LYS A 79 2.01 4.55 -2.29
CA LYS A 79 1.84 3.11 -2.07
C LYS A 79 1.21 2.84 -0.71
N ALA A 80 1.71 3.46 0.36
CA ALA A 80 1.14 3.30 1.69
C ALA A 80 -0.29 3.86 1.78
N LEU A 81 -0.57 5.01 1.16
CA LEU A 81 -1.93 5.56 1.09
C LEU A 81 -2.90 4.61 0.38
N LEU A 82 -2.50 4.04 -0.77
CA LEU A 82 -3.30 3.04 -1.48
C LEU A 82 -3.46 1.76 -0.65
N TRP A 83 -2.39 1.31 -0.01
CA TRP A 83 -2.40 0.07 0.76
C TRP A 83 -3.35 0.14 1.95
N PHE A 84 -3.23 1.16 2.79
CA PHE A 84 -4.00 1.27 4.03
C PHE A 84 -5.43 1.79 3.85
N THR A 85 -5.79 2.26 2.65
CA THR A 85 -7.19 2.53 2.30
C THR A 85 -7.94 1.28 1.84
N VAL A 86 -7.23 0.19 1.53
CA VAL A 86 -7.81 -1.11 1.16
C VAL A 86 -8.09 -1.96 2.40
N SER A 87 -9.25 -2.62 2.41
CA SER A 87 -9.65 -3.51 3.51
C SER A 87 -8.67 -4.67 3.71
N GLU A 88 -8.57 -5.18 4.95
CA GLU A 88 -7.70 -6.32 5.29
C GLU A 88 -7.93 -7.54 4.36
N PRO A 89 -9.17 -8.01 4.08
CA PRO A 89 -9.38 -9.18 3.23
C PRO A 89 -8.82 -9.01 1.81
N LEU A 90 -9.01 -7.83 1.22
CA LEU A 90 -8.49 -7.55 -0.13
C LEU A 90 -6.96 -7.48 -0.14
N ARG A 91 -6.34 -6.95 0.92
CA ARG A 91 -4.88 -6.96 1.05
C ARG A 91 -4.35 -8.39 1.19
N GLU A 92 -5.00 -9.20 2.02
CA GLU A 92 -4.65 -10.60 2.25
C GLU A 92 -4.70 -11.41 0.96
N GLU A 93 -5.76 -11.23 0.17
CA GLU A 93 -6.00 -12.02 -1.03
C GLU A 93 -5.13 -11.59 -2.22
N HIS A 94 -4.86 -10.29 -2.36
CA HIS A 94 -4.32 -9.75 -3.62
C HIS A 94 -2.98 -9.03 -3.53
N LEU A 95 -2.59 -8.59 -2.33
CA LEU A 95 -1.49 -7.63 -2.17
C LEU A 95 -0.34 -8.12 -1.30
N VAL A 96 -0.43 -9.25 -0.61
CA VAL A 96 0.63 -9.74 0.30
C VAL A 96 2.03 -9.75 -0.35
N ASP A 97 2.14 -10.14 -1.62
CA ASP A 97 3.38 -10.14 -2.41
C ASP A 97 3.85 -8.74 -2.84
N MET A 98 2.99 -7.74 -2.70
CA MET A 98 3.21 -6.37 -3.16
C MET A 98 3.78 -5.44 -2.07
N GLY A 99 3.97 -5.94 -0.86
CA GLY A 99 4.47 -5.14 0.28
C GLY A 99 5.96 -4.78 0.21
N GLY A 100 6.74 -5.38 -0.70
CA GLY A 100 8.18 -5.15 -0.83
C GLY A 100 8.55 -3.85 -1.55
N ARG A 101 9.74 -3.32 -1.28
CA ARG A 101 10.26 -2.08 -1.91
C ARG A 101 10.43 -2.15 -3.43
N ASP A 102 10.60 -3.35 -3.96
CA ASP A 102 10.71 -3.61 -5.40
C ASP A 102 9.40 -3.40 -6.16
N LYS A 103 8.29 -3.16 -5.44
CA LYS A 103 6.96 -2.92 -6.01
C LYS A 103 6.54 -1.47 -5.82
N SER A 104 6.17 -0.83 -6.91
CA SER A 104 5.74 0.59 -6.93
C SER A 104 4.28 0.77 -6.52
N SER A 105 3.88 2.02 -6.30
CA SER A 105 2.46 2.37 -6.11
C SER A 105 1.60 2.03 -7.34
N ASN A 106 2.16 2.14 -8.55
CA ASN A 106 1.49 1.77 -9.80
C ASN A 106 1.23 0.27 -9.90
N ASP A 107 2.18 -0.55 -9.44
CA ASP A 107 2.03 -2.01 -9.44
C ASP A 107 0.90 -2.44 -8.50
N VAL A 108 0.84 -1.85 -7.31
CA VAL A 108 -0.24 -2.07 -6.34
C VAL A 108 -1.59 -1.65 -6.93
N PHE A 109 -1.65 -0.47 -7.54
CA PHE A 109 -2.88 0.05 -8.14
C PHE A 109 -3.38 -0.85 -9.29
N ARG A 110 -2.48 -1.24 -10.20
CA ARG A 110 -2.80 -2.15 -11.31
C ARG A 110 -3.30 -3.50 -10.80
N ARG A 111 -2.64 -4.08 -9.78
CA ARG A 111 -3.06 -5.36 -9.20
C ARG A 111 -4.48 -5.28 -8.61
N LEU A 112 -4.78 -4.23 -7.86
CA LEU A 112 -6.12 -4.01 -7.33
C LEU A 112 -7.14 -3.88 -8.44
N TYR A 113 -6.81 -3.11 -9.46
CA TYR A 113 -7.69 -2.92 -10.60
C TYR A 113 -8.01 -4.27 -11.30
N GLU A 114 -6.99 -5.04 -11.67
CA GLU A 114 -7.17 -6.31 -12.38
C GLU A 114 -7.97 -7.36 -11.59
N ARG A 115 -7.96 -7.29 -10.26
CA ARG A 115 -8.59 -8.29 -9.38
C ARG A 115 -9.93 -7.85 -8.81
N VAL A 116 -10.15 -6.55 -8.65
CA VAL A 116 -11.29 -5.99 -7.90
C VAL A 116 -12.20 -5.15 -8.78
N ALA A 117 -11.72 -4.59 -9.90
CA ALA A 117 -12.56 -3.77 -10.77
C ALA A 117 -13.69 -4.60 -11.40
N PRO A 118 -14.91 -4.05 -11.51
CA PRO A 118 -16.00 -4.71 -12.20
C PRO A 118 -15.62 -5.06 -13.65
N PRO A 119 -16.10 -6.20 -14.19
CA PRO A 119 -15.86 -6.56 -15.59
C PRO A 119 -16.28 -5.45 -16.55
N GLY A 120 -15.43 -5.16 -17.53
CA GLY A 120 -15.71 -4.11 -18.53
C GLY A 120 -15.38 -2.69 -18.10
N THR A 121 -14.91 -2.47 -16.86
CA THR A 121 -14.28 -1.21 -16.50
C THR A 121 -13.01 -1.04 -17.36
N PRO A 122 -12.69 0.16 -17.89
CA PRO A 122 -11.40 0.45 -18.53
C PRO A 122 -10.34 0.85 -17.50
N TYR A 123 -9.07 0.49 -17.73
CA TYR A 123 -8.00 0.81 -16.80
C TYR A 123 -7.52 2.23 -17.02
N GLU A 124 -7.56 3.05 -15.97
CA GLU A 124 -6.96 4.37 -15.96
C GLU A 124 -5.78 4.38 -14.97
N PRO A 125 -4.54 4.62 -15.43
CA PRO A 125 -3.39 4.68 -14.53
C PRO A 125 -3.53 5.88 -13.58
N PRO A 126 -2.95 5.80 -12.37
CA PRO A 126 -3.02 6.91 -11.43
C PRO A 126 -2.16 8.08 -11.96
N PRO A 127 -2.48 9.34 -11.58
CA PRO A 127 -1.76 10.52 -12.06
C PRO A 127 -0.24 10.42 -11.85
N PRO A 128 0.60 11.01 -12.70
CA PRO A 128 2.07 10.95 -12.53
C PRO A 128 2.54 11.52 -11.18
N LEU A 129 3.65 10.99 -10.65
CA LEU A 129 4.19 11.38 -9.34
C LEU A 129 4.81 12.80 -9.37
N LEU A 130 5.42 13.15 -10.50
CA LEU A 130 6.02 14.46 -10.76
C LEU A 130 5.39 15.07 -12.02
N LYS A 131 5.32 16.41 -12.08
CA LYS A 131 4.83 17.13 -13.27
C LYS A 131 5.62 16.79 -14.53
N LYS A 132 6.96 16.67 -14.41
CA LYS A 132 7.84 16.30 -15.51
C LYS A 132 7.56 14.92 -16.09
N ASP A 133 7.04 14.00 -15.27
CA ASP A 133 6.66 12.66 -15.75
C ASP A 133 5.45 12.75 -16.70
N ALA A 134 4.53 13.70 -16.44
CA ALA A 134 3.37 13.95 -17.30
C ALA A 134 3.77 14.55 -18.67
N ASP A 135 4.79 15.42 -18.67
CA ASP A 135 5.27 16.08 -19.89
C ASP A 135 5.98 15.08 -20.83
N LEU A 136 6.73 14.11 -20.28
CA LEU A 136 7.36 13.04 -21.06
C LEU A 136 6.34 12.09 -21.69
N GLU A 137 5.24 11.77 -21.00
CA GLU A 137 4.16 10.94 -21.57
C GLU A 137 3.40 11.66 -22.68
N MET A 138 3.32 13.00 -22.67
CA MET A 138 2.68 13.78 -23.74
C MET A 138 3.56 13.96 -24.98
N ILE A 139 4.88 13.86 -24.84
CA ILE A 139 5.82 13.94 -25.97
C ILE A 139 5.98 12.58 -26.68
N SER A 140 5.63 11.47 -26.01
CA SER A 140 5.76 10.11 -26.55
C SER A 140 4.48 9.56 -27.21
N LYS A 141 3.44 10.38 -27.41
CA LYS A 141 2.21 10.07 -28.14
C LYS A 141 2.15 10.82 -29.45
#